data_AF-A0A7V9RV47-F1
#
_entry.id   AF-A0A7V9RV47-F1
#
_cell.length_a   1.000
_cell.length_b   1.000
_cell.length_c   1.000
_cell.angle_alpha   90.00
_cell.angle_beta   90.00
_cell.angle_gamma   90.00
#
_symmetry.space_group_name_H-M   'P 1'
#
loop_
_entity.id
_entity.type
_entity.pdbx_description
1 polymer ?
#
loop_
_entity_poly.entity_id
_entity_poly.type
_entity_poly.pdbx_seq_one_letter_code
_entity_poly.pdbx_strand_id
1 'polypeptide(L)'
;LIWYSNQPEETIYFIERIGTAERAGPYKGIFFFNLIINFILPLLILMKRGTKRNYTIITFMSVLLIFGHWIDFYQMVMPGTVKEHPHMSWFELGIPLGFVGVIMWGVARYLSKVSLTPKNHPFLKESIIHHT
;
A
#
# COMPACT_ATOMS: atom_id res chain seq x y z
N LEU A 1 -7.48 -5.38 -19.63
CA LEU A 1 -7.86 -4.78 -20.94
C LEU A 1 -6.65 -4.67 -21.86
N ILE A 2 -5.55 -4.02 -21.43
CA ILE A 2 -4.32 -3.83 -22.23
C ILE A 2 -3.75 -5.15 -22.74
N TRP A 3 -3.63 -6.17 -21.88
CA TRP A 3 -3.14 -7.50 -22.27
C TRP A 3 -3.97 -8.18 -23.36
N TYR A 4 -5.29 -7.93 -23.39
CA TYR A 4 -6.18 -8.56 -24.37
C TYR A 4 -6.09 -7.92 -25.75
N SER A 5 -6.07 -6.57 -25.81
CA SER A 5 -5.99 -5.84 -27.08
C SER A 5 -4.57 -5.73 -27.64
N ASN A 6 -3.56 -5.92 -26.79
CA ASN A 6 -2.12 -5.93 -27.09
C ASN A 6 -1.66 -4.80 -28.05
N GLN A 7 -2.17 -3.58 -27.85
CA GLN A 7 -1.76 -2.41 -28.66
C GLN A 7 -0.33 -1.99 -28.29
N PRO A 8 0.58 -1.79 -29.26
CA PRO A 8 2.01 -1.56 -29.00
C PRO A 8 2.31 -0.36 -28.10
N GLU A 9 1.53 0.72 -28.20
CA GLU A 9 1.75 1.95 -27.43
C GLU A 9 1.55 1.74 -25.93
N GLU A 10 0.58 0.90 -25.55
CA GLU A 10 0.16 0.68 -24.16
C GLU A 10 0.86 -0.54 -23.52
N THR A 11 1.37 -1.46 -24.33
CA THR A 11 1.96 -2.72 -23.84
C THR A 11 3.41 -2.57 -23.39
N ILE A 12 4.12 -1.53 -23.86
CA ILE A 12 5.49 -1.21 -23.42
C ILE A 12 5.57 -1.11 -21.90
N TYR A 13 4.55 -0.52 -21.26
CA TYR A 13 4.46 -0.42 -19.79
C TYR A 13 4.63 -1.78 -19.08
N PHE A 14 4.00 -2.83 -19.61
CA PHE A 14 4.06 -4.18 -19.03
C PHE A 14 5.31 -4.94 -19.45
N ILE A 15 5.80 -4.72 -20.68
CA ILE A 15 7.03 -5.33 -21.19
C ILE A 15 8.23 -4.89 -20.34
N GLU A 16 8.35 -3.61 -20.01
CA GLU A 16 9.45 -3.10 -19.18
C GLU A 16 9.45 -3.67 -17.74
N ARG A 17 8.28 -4.06 -17.24
CA ARG A 17 8.11 -4.52 -15.85
C ARG A 17 8.16 -6.03 -15.72
N ILE A 18 7.22 -6.71 -16.39
CA ILE A 18 7.01 -8.16 -16.31
C ILE A 18 7.93 -8.89 -17.30
N GLY A 19 8.33 -8.23 -18.38
CA GLY A 19 9.06 -8.82 -19.48
C GLY A 19 8.16 -9.48 -20.52
N THR A 20 8.78 -10.04 -21.54
CA THR A 20 8.13 -10.80 -22.61
C THR A 20 8.04 -12.28 -22.22
N ALA A 21 7.27 -13.09 -22.96
CA ALA A 21 7.16 -14.53 -22.74
C ALA A 21 8.52 -15.27 -22.66
N GLU A 22 9.52 -14.76 -23.38
CA GLU A 22 10.86 -15.36 -23.49
C GLU A 22 11.87 -14.81 -22.46
N ARG A 23 11.66 -13.59 -21.94
CA ARG A 23 12.58 -12.92 -21.01
C ARG A 23 11.82 -12.27 -19.87
N ALA A 24 12.14 -12.70 -18.65
CA ALA A 24 11.62 -12.05 -17.45
C ALA A 24 12.16 -10.61 -17.35
N GLY A 25 11.27 -9.66 -17.09
CA GLY A 25 11.63 -8.27 -16.86
C GLY A 25 12.25 -8.07 -15.48
N PRO A 26 13.03 -6.99 -15.30
CA PRO A 26 13.75 -6.72 -14.05
C PRO A 26 12.82 -6.53 -12.84
N TYR A 27 11.55 -6.12 -13.06
CA TYR A 27 10.57 -5.87 -12.00
C TYR A 27 9.55 -7.00 -11.82
N LYS A 28 9.66 -8.11 -12.56
CA LYS A 28 8.67 -9.19 -12.55
C LYS A 28 8.41 -9.72 -11.13
N GLY A 29 9.48 -9.91 -10.34
CA GLY A 29 9.36 -10.37 -8.96
C GLY A 29 8.61 -9.38 -8.08
N ILE A 30 8.94 -8.09 -8.17
CA ILE A 30 8.31 -7.02 -7.40
C ILE A 30 6.83 -6.87 -7.79
N PHE A 31 6.51 -7.02 -9.07
CA PHE A 31 5.13 -6.97 -9.59
C PHE A 31 4.21 -8.03 -8.98
N PHE A 32 4.62 -9.30 -8.98
CA PHE A 32 3.80 -10.35 -8.38
C PHE A 32 3.81 -10.30 -6.85
N PHE A 33 4.92 -9.90 -6.24
CA PHE A 33 5.00 -9.70 -4.80
C PHE A 33 4.02 -8.64 -4.31
N ASN A 34 3.88 -7.55 -5.07
CA ASN A 34 2.90 -6.51 -4.80
C ASN A 34 1.46 -7.02 -4.86
N LEU A 35 1.11 -7.81 -5.88
CA LEU A 35 -0.22 -8.45 -5.96
C LEU A 35 -0.48 -9.35 -4.74
N ILE A 36 0.53 -10.09 -4.28
CA ILE A 36 0.39 -10.92 -3.07
C ILE A 36 0.10 -10.05 -1.85
N ILE A 37 0.86 -8.98 -1.63
CA ILE A 37 0.72 -8.11 -0.46
C ILE A 37 -0.58 -7.31 -0.48
N ASN A 38 -0.88 -6.64 -1.58
CA ASN A 38 -2.00 -5.69 -1.65
C ASN A 38 -3.34 -6.36 -1.93
N PHE A 39 -3.35 -7.62 -2.41
CA PHE A 39 -4.58 -8.31 -2.76
C PHE A 39 -4.74 -9.66 -2.06
N ILE A 40 -3.83 -10.61 -2.28
CA ILE A 40 -4.04 -11.99 -1.81
C ILE A 40 -4.00 -12.08 -0.27
N LEU A 41 -3.01 -11.46 0.37
CA LEU A 41 -2.88 -11.46 1.83
C LEU A 41 -4.08 -10.83 2.53
N PRO A 42 -4.50 -9.58 2.23
CA PRO A 42 -5.64 -8.97 2.91
C PRO A 42 -6.93 -9.75 2.61
N LEU A 43 -7.11 -10.27 1.40
CA LEU A 43 -8.28 -11.07 1.05
C LEU A 43 -8.37 -12.31 1.94
N LEU A 44 -7.31 -13.11 2.03
CA LEU A 44 -7.31 -14.36 2.78
C LEU A 44 -7.35 -14.14 4.29
N ILE A 45 -6.57 -13.18 4.80
CA ILE A 45 -6.44 -12.93 6.24
C ILE A 45 -7.71 -12.25 6.78
N LEU A 46 -8.26 -11.27 6.06
CA LEU A 46 -9.43 -10.50 6.50
C LEU A 46 -10.77 -11.11 6.08
N MET A 47 -10.77 -12.30 5.47
CA MET A 47 -11.99 -13.03 5.14
C MET A 47 -12.80 -13.36 6.41
N LYS A 48 -12.14 -13.93 7.42
CA LYS A 48 -12.78 -14.36 8.68
C LYS A 48 -13.13 -13.16 9.57
N ARG A 49 -14.34 -13.16 10.14
CA ARG A 49 -14.82 -12.13 11.09
C ARG A 49 -13.92 -11.97 12.31
N GLY A 50 -13.43 -13.08 12.88
CA GLY A 50 -12.57 -13.05 14.07
C GLY A 50 -11.27 -12.27 13.85
N THR A 51 -10.64 -12.43 12.69
CA THR A 51 -9.41 -11.71 12.33
C THR A 51 -9.63 -10.21 12.28
N LYS A 52 -10.79 -9.78 11.76
CA LYS A 52 -11.15 -8.36 11.64
C LYS A 52 -11.38 -7.65 12.98
N ARG A 53 -11.59 -8.40 14.05
CA ARG A 53 -11.80 -7.88 15.41
C ARG A 53 -10.55 -7.98 16.29
N ASN A 54 -9.49 -8.61 15.79
CA ASN A 54 -8.23 -8.70 16.49
C ASN A 54 -7.37 -7.48 16.13
N TYR A 55 -7.21 -6.56 17.08
CA TYR A 55 -6.43 -5.34 16.91
C TYR A 55 -5.00 -5.61 16.42
N THR A 56 -4.33 -6.64 16.95
CA THR A 56 -2.96 -6.97 16.55
C THR A 56 -2.88 -7.34 15.06
N ILE A 57 -3.82 -8.15 14.57
CA ILE A 57 -3.81 -8.58 13.16
C ILE A 57 -4.20 -7.41 12.25
N ILE A 58 -5.19 -6.62 12.63
CA ILE A 58 -5.57 -5.42 11.87
C ILE A 58 -4.40 -4.44 11.77
N THR A 59 -3.76 -4.09 12.89
CA THR A 59 -2.64 -3.15 12.89
C THR A 59 -1.47 -3.67 12.05
N PHE A 60 -1.11 -4.95 12.18
CA PHE A 60 -0.06 -5.55 11.36
C PHE A 60 -0.41 -5.50 9.86
N MET A 61 -1.65 -5.85 9.49
CA MET A 61 -2.12 -5.77 8.10
C MET A 61 -2.13 -4.34 7.57
N SER A 62 -2.54 -3.35 8.37
CA SER A 62 -2.52 -1.95 7.97
C SER A 62 -1.10 -1.47 7.65
N VAL A 63 -0.12 -1.80 8.50
CA VAL A 63 1.29 -1.45 8.25
C VAL A 63 1.82 -2.16 6.99
N LEU A 64 1.49 -3.45 6.84
CA LEU A 64 1.91 -4.24 5.68
C LEU A 64 1.32 -3.68 4.37
N LEU A 65 0.06 -3.23 4.37
CA LEU A 65 -0.58 -2.61 3.21
C LEU A 65 0.02 -1.24 2.88
N ILE A 66 0.36 -0.43 3.88
CA ILE A 66 1.08 0.83 3.64
C ILE A 66 2.41 0.56 2.94
N PHE A 67 3.15 -0.47 3.38
CA PHE A 67 4.37 -0.89 2.71
C PHE A 67 4.11 -1.44 1.30
N GLY A 68 3.04 -2.21 1.11
CA GLY A 68 2.62 -2.68 -0.21
C GLY A 68 2.28 -1.54 -1.17
N HIS A 69 1.64 -0.47 -0.69
CA HIS A 69 1.38 0.73 -1.47
C HIS A 69 2.65 1.50 -1.81
N TRP A 70 3.63 1.53 -0.91
CA TRP A 70 4.94 2.06 -1.26
C TRP A 70 5.56 1.28 -2.43
N ILE A 71 5.39 -0.04 -2.48
CA ILE A 71 5.82 -0.87 -3.62
C ILE A 71 5.03 -0.53 -4.90
N ASP A 72 3.74 -0.19 -4.83
CA ASP A 72 2.95 0.28 -5.99
C ASP A 72 3.62 1.51 -6.62
N PHE A 73 3.94 2.51 -5.78
CA PHE A 73 4.60 3.73 -6.23
C PHE A 73 5.99 3.47 -6.80
N TYR A 74 6.78 2.60 -6.15
CA TYR A 74 8.09 2.20 -6.65
C TYR A 74 7.99 1.61 -8.06
N GLN A 75 7.04 0.72 -8.31
CA GLN A 75 6.83 0.12 -9.64
C GLN A 75 6.25 1.07 -10.69
N MET A 76 5.50 2.08 -10.26
CA MET A 76 4.98 3.09 -11.17
C MET A 76 6.10 4.00 -11.69
N VAL A 77 7.02 4.41 -10.80
CA VAL A 77 8.03 5.44 -11.10
C VAL A 77 9.36 4.85 -11.61
N MET A 78 9.87 3.79 -10.99
CA MET A 78 11.24 3.31 -11.22
C MET A 78 11.55 2.84 -12.64
N PRO A 79 10.69 2.07 -13.31
CA PRO A 79 10.97 1.63 -14.68
C PRO A 79 11.16 2.81 -15.65
N GLY A 80 10.48 3.94 -15.39
CA GLY A 80 10.61 5.16 -16.19
C GLY A 80 11.92 5.94 -15.94
N THR A 81 12.52 5.83 -14.75
CA THR A 81 13.72 6.59 -14.37
C THR A 81 15.01 5.79 -14.54
N VAL A 82 15.01 4.50 -14.16
CA VAL A 82 16.22 3.67 -14.07
C VAL A 82 16.22 2.47 -15.02
N LYS A 83 15.13 2.27 -15.76
CA LYS A 83 14.97 1.24 -16.80
C LYS A 83 15.38 -0.16 -16.31
N GLU A 84 16.40 -0.77 -16.91
CA GLU A 84 16.81 -2.14 -16.63
C GLU A 84 17.68 -2.31 -15.38
N HIS A 85 18.01 -1.22 -14.67
CA HIS A 85 18.88 -1.26 -13.49
C HIS A 85 18.11 -0.89 -12.21
N PRO A 86 17.24 -1.79 -11.71
CA PRO A 86 16.58 -1.57 -10.44
C PRO A 86 17.65 -1.51 -9.34
N HIS A 87 17.77 -0.35 -8.71
CA HIS A 87 18.66 -0.16 -7.56
C HIS A 87 17.84 0.29 -6.37
N MET A 88 18.05 -0.40 -5.25
CA MET A 88 17.40 -0.10 -3.99
C MET A 88 18.40 0.61 -3.10
N SER A 89 18.42 1.94 -3.14
CA SER A 89 19.26 2.74 -2.26
C SER A 89 18.57 3.02 -0.93
N TRP A 90 19.34 3.35 0.11
CA TRP A 90 18.78 3.78 1.40
C TRP A 90 17.86 5.01 1.26
N PHE A 91 18.08 5.83 0.24
CA PHE A 91 17.22 6.99 -0.05
C PHE A 91 15.79 6.59 -0.45
N GLU A 92 15.62 5.44 -1.11
CA GLU A 92 14.31 4.97 -1.58
C GLU A 92 13.34 4.62 -0.44
N LEU A 93 13.88 4.22 0.72
CA LEU A 93 13.11 4.01 1.95
C LEU A 93 13.20 5.22 2.89
N GLY A 94 14.36 5.85 2.98
CA GLY A 94 14.61 6.96 3.90
C GLY A 94 13.74 8.18 3.61
N ILE A 95 13.56 8.55 2.34
CA ILE A 95 12.75 9.71 1.96
C ILE A 95 11.27 9.47 2.31
N PRO A 96 10.62 8.36 1.87
CA PRO A 96 9.24 8.07 2.25
C PRO A 96 9.04 7.96 3.77
N LEU A 97 9.95 7.29 4.49
CA LEU A 97 9.88 7.21 5.95
C LEU A 97 9.98 8.59 6.61
N GLY A 98 10.82 9.48 6.07
CA GLY A 98 10.90 10.87 6.51
C GLY A 98 9.57 11.61 6.36
N PHE A 99 8.91 11.49 5.21
CA PHE A 99 7.59 12.09 4.99
C PHE A 99 6.50 11.49 5.90
N VAL A 100 6.50 10.17 6.10
CA VAL A 100 5.60 9.52 7.07
C VAL A 100 5.83 10.07 8.47
N GLY A 101 7.09 10.26 8.88
CA GLY A 101 7.44 10.89 10.15
C GLY A 101 6.91 12.30 10.31
N VAL A 102 7.05 13.14 9.27
CA VAL A 102 6.51 14.52 9.27
C VAL A 102 4.98 14.53 9.37
N ILE A 103 4.31 13.64 8.64
CA ILE A 103 2.84 13.51 8.68
C ILE A 103 2.40 13.06 10.08
N MET A 104 3.01 12.01 10.64
CA MET A 104 2.70 11.53 11.98
C MET A 104 2.92 12.62 13.03
N TRP A 105 4.01 13.37 12.95
CA TRP A 105 4.29 14.47 13.85
C TRP A 105 3.23 15.59 13.75
N GLY A 106 2.87 15.99 12.53
CA GLY A 106 1.83 16.99 12.29
C GLY A 106 0.47 16.57 12.85
N VAL A 107 0.07 15.32 12.58
CA VAL A 107 -1.19 14.74 13.07
C VAL A 107 -1.19 14.62 14.60
N ALA A 108 -0.12 14.09 15.20
CA ALA A 108 -0.01 13.96 16.65
C ALA A 108 -0.05 15.33 17.35
N ARG A 109 0.66 16.33 16.80
CA ARG A 109 0.64 17.70 17.32
C ARG A 109 -0.75 18.31 17.25
N TYR A 110 -1.51 18.06 16.19
CA TYR A 110 -2.89 18.53 16.07
C TYR A 110 -3.82 17.81 17.06
N LEU A 111 -3.74 16.48 17.14
CA LEU A 111 -4.52 15.66 18.07
C LEU A 111 -4.29 16.05 19.54
N SER A 112 -3.07 16.46 19.91
CA SER A 112 -2.77 16.92 21.28
C SER A 112 -3.50 18.21 21.69
N LYS A 113 -4.00 18.98 20.72
CA LYS A 113 -4.66 20.28 20.96
C LYS A 113 -6.19 20.18 20.95
N VAL A 114 -6.76 19.04 20.55
CA VAL A 114 -8.20 18.88 20.32
C VAL A 114 -8.72 17.67 21.09
N SER A 115 -9.96 17.75 21.58
CA SER A 115 -10.63 16.61 22.20
C SER A 115 -10.81 15.47 21.20
N LEU A 116 -10.28 14.28 21.50
CA LEU A 116 -10.41 13.08 20.65
C LEU A 116 -11.85 12.57 20.55
N THR A 117 -12.67 12.84 21.56
CA THR A 117 -14.09 12.51 21.57
C THR A 117 -14.93 13.76 21.33
N PRO A 118 -15.89 13.72 20.40
CA PRO A 118 -16.79 14.84 20.14
C PRO A 118 -17.85 14.93 21.24
N LYS A 119 -17.83 16.00 22.04
CA LYS A 119 -18.70 16.12 23.24
C LYS A 119 -20.20 16.30 22.94
N ASN A 120 -20.55 16.96 21.84
CA ASN A 120 -21.92 17.36 21.53
C ASN A 120 -22.52 16.60 20.34
N HIS A 121 -22.00 15.41 20.02
CA HIS A 121 -22.49 14.65 18.88
C HIS A 121 -23.80 13.91 19.23
N PRO A 122 -24.90 14.09 18.48
CA PRO A 122 -26.20 13.48 18.77
C PRO A 122 -26.14 11.95 18.91
N PHE A 123 -25.33 11.30 18.07
CA PHE A 123 -25.20 9.83 18.04
C PHE A 123 -24.08 9.25 18.93
N LEU A 124 -23.52 10.05 19.84
CA LEU A 124 -22.38 9.59 20.67
C LEU A 124 -22.78 8.41 21.56
N LYS A 125 -23.98 8.46 22.17
CA LYS A 125 -24.46 7.43 23.10
C LYS A 125 -24.66 6.09 22.38
N GLU A 126 -25.27 6.14 21.21
CA GLU A 126 -25.53 4.99 20.35
C GLU A 126 -24.22 4.34 19.89
N SER A 127 -23.19 5.15 19.57
CA SER A 127 -21.87 4.64 19.15
C SER A 127 -21.11 3.90 20.25
N ILE A 128 -21.26 4.31 21.52
CA ILE A 128 -20.59 3.69 22.67
C ILE A 128 -21.22 2.33 23.00
N ILE A 129 -22.54 2.23 22.85
CA ILE A 129 -23.31 1.01 23.13
C ILE A 129 -23.27 0.04 21.94
N HIS A 130 -22.76 0.49 20.79
CA HIS A 130 -22.70 -0.32 19.57
C HIS A 130 -21.75 -1.52 19.75
N HIS A 131 -22.35 -2.70 19.91
CA HIS A 131 -21.64 -3.97 19.90
C HIS A 131 -21.89 -4.69 18.58
N THR A 132 -20.86 -4.72 17.71
CA THR A 132 -20.84 -5.49 16.46
C THR A 132 -20.11 -6.82 16.62
#